data_AF-A0A7S4K1E5-F1
#
_entry.id   AF-A0A7S4K1E5-F1
#
_cell.length_a   1.000
_cell.length_b   1.000
_cell.length_c   1.000
_cell.angle_alpha   90.00
_cell.angle_beta   90.00
_cell.angle_gamma   90.00
#
_symmetry.space_group_name_H-M   'P 1'
#
loop_
_entity.id
_entity.type
_entity.pdbx_description
1 polymer ?
#
loop_
_entity_poly.entity_id
_entity_poly.type
_entity_poly.pdbx_seq_one_letter_code
_entity_poly.pdbx_strand_id
1 'polypeptide(L)'
;MVHFPSLLLPLVAATASVAAAFVPSLHRLYARSPSRTPLLKMGADEFAFKVTSAAAKYSGGPVTVDLNVYNLNLEEASNEWSATLVQNSNAMLDGVYLEAKSNALVYVDTVVESIVRKSGEGLGIELLELAGGRADGVGITIVSGLVEGSVSENSGLVPGDSIIQMSVVKGSLEDEIATIKTECTDWETIVGKIGSLPPPSGDDEKLLVTVRRLRRKPTVTVNVQQGDGGSTKKLQVLAGQNLRRAMLNEGVQLNDKYAKSFISGKDKFGDCGSTGGCGLCKIAVTEGVEFLNEPDDNEKSFVKGDKQRLSCRTIVGYGMKEGSVSVQLVDPDN
;
A
#
# COMPACT_ATOMS: atom_id res chain seq x y z
N MET A 1 19.83 -68.86 3.84
CA MET A 1 18.39 -68.51 3.88
C MET A 1 18.11 -67.93 5.25
N VAL A 2 17.73 -66.66 5.30
CA VAL A 2 17.66 -65.88 6.55
C VAL A 2 16.40 -66.24 7.33
N HIS A 3 16.58 -66.64 8.58
CA HIS A 3 15.52 -66.91 9.56
C HIS A 3 15.43 -65.74 10.55
N PHE A 4 14.20 -65.26 10.79
CA PHE A 4 13.83 -64.44 11.95
C PHE A 4 13.75 -65.30 13.22
N PRO A 5 13.91 -64.68 14.40
CA PRO A 5 12.75 -64.70 15.31
C PRO A 5 12.50 -63.40 16.09
N SER A 6 11.23 -63.26 16.45
CA SER A 6 10.56 -62.29 17.33
C SER A 6 11.03 -62.30 18.80
N LEU A 7 10.50 -61.32 19.57
CA LEU A 7 10.14 -61.26 21.02
C LEU A 7 10.70 -59.93 21.62
N LEU A 8 10.09 -59.16 22.53
CA LEU A 8 8.89 -59.22 23.38
C LEU A 8 8.71 -57.80 23.98
N LEU A 9 7.46 -57.33 24.15
CA LEU A 9 7.04 -56.22 25.06
C LEU A 9 6.90 -56.77 26.50
N PRO A 10 7.03 -55.95 27.58
CA PRO A 10 5.88 -55.26 28.23
C PRO A 10 6.23 -53.87 28.85
N LEU A 11 5.33 -52.87 28.94
CA LEU A 11 4.23 -52.60 29.89
C LEU A 11 4.67 -52.22 31.33
N VAL A 12 4.42 -50.97 31.78
CA VAL A 12 4.06 -50.45 33.15
C VAL A 12 3.83 -48.93 32.97
N ALA A 13 2.67 -48.27 33.14
CA ALA A 13 1.64 -48.12 34.18
C ALA A 13 1.65 -46.71 34.80
N ALA A 14 0.45 -46.19 35.02
CA ALA A 14 0.06 -44.83 35.40
C ALA A 14 0.23 -44.50 36.90
N THR A 15 0.06 -43.23 37.29
CA THR A 15 -0.95 -42.70 38.27
C THR A 15 -0.60 -41.27 38.77
N ALA A 16 -1.55 -40.33 38.69
CA ALA A 16 -2.29 -39.63 39.77
C ALA A 16 -1.65 -38.27 40.19
N SER A 17 -2.28 -37.12 39.93
CA SER A 17 -3.43 -36.47 40.62
C SER A 17 -3.12 -35.94 42.02
N VAL A 18 -3.13 -34.61 42.19
CA VAL A 18 -3.41 -33.92 43.47
C VAL A 18 -4.24 -32.67 43.18
N ALA A 19 -5.28 -32.48 44.00
CA ALA A 19 -6.33 -31.49 43.87
C ALA A 19 -6.14 -30.26 44.79
N ALA A 20 -6.89 -29.22 44.43
CA ALA A 20 -7.63 -28.25 45.29
C ALA A 20 -6.86 -27.18 46.09
N ALA A 21 -7.24 -25.91 45.88
CA ALA A 21 -7.85 -25.09 46.94
C ALA A 21 -8.57 -23.85 46.37
N PHE A 22 -9.76 -23.61 46.89
CA PHE A 22 -10.72 -22.55 46.58
C PHE A 22 -10.93 -21.74 47.87
N VAL A 23 -10.79 -20.41 47.89
CA VAL A 23 -11.47 -19.50 48.84
C VAL A 23 -11.60 -18.09 48.20
N PRO A 24 -12.71 -17.35 48.39
CA PRO A 24 -13.11 -16.21 47.56
C PRO A 24 -12.77 -14.85 48.18
N SER A 25 -12.68 -13.81 47.34
CA SER A 25 -12.64 -12.40 47.79
C SER A 25 -13.77 -11.60 47.15
N LEU A 26 -14.69 -11.17 48.00
CA LEU A 26 -15.77 -10.21 47.75
C LEU A 26 -15.18 -8.80 47.67
N HIS A 27 -15.42 -8.07 46.58
CA HIS A 27 -15.55 -6.61 46.67
C HIS A 27 -16.50 -6.03 45.60
N ARG A 28 -17.66 -5.61 46.10
CA ARG A 28 -18.49 -4.44 45.74
C ARG A 28 -18.70 -4.12 44.25
N LEU A 29 -19.86 -4.57 43.78
CA LEU A 29 -20.64 -3.97 42.70
C LEU A 29 -21.07 -2.55 43.11
N TYR A 30 -20.58 -1.53 42.40
CA TYR A 30 -21.25 -0.23 42.32
C TYR A 30 -22.13 -0.22 41.07
N ALA A 31 -23.45 -0.26 41.29
CA ALA A 31 -24.43 0.00 40.25
C ALA A 31 -24.32 1.46 39.80
N ARG A 32 -23.92 1.68 38.54
CA ARG A 32 -24.08 2.96 37.86
C ARG A 32 -25.37 2.93 37.03
N SER A 33 -26.25 3.86 37.35
CA SER A 33 -27.49 4.17 36.62
C SER A 33 -27.24 4.38 35.13
N PRO A 34 -28.05 3.80 34.21
CA PRO A 34 -27.96 4.09 32.79
C PRO A 34 -28.62 5.45 32.50
N SER A 35 -27.82 6.49 32.31
CA SER A 35 -28.30 7.71 31.67
C SER A 35 -28.59 7.40 30.20
N ARG A 36 -29.87 7.42 29.82
CA ARG A 36 -30.34 7.39 28.44
C ARG A 36 -29.84 8.63 27.70
N THR A 37 -28.77 8.50 26.96
CA THR A 37 -28.49 9.31 25.78
C THR A 37 -28.85 8.47 24.56
N PRO A 38 -29.58 9.01 23.56
CA PRO A 38 -29.86 8.27 22.34
C PRO A 38 -28.53 8.08 21.61
N LEU A 39 -27.99 6.86 21.67
CA LEU A 39 -26.98 6.40 20.74
C LEU A 39 -27.63 6.46 19.36
N LEU A 40 -27.33 7.54 18.63
CA LEU A 40 -27.36 7.54 17.17
C LEU A 40 -26.75 6.22 16.72
N LYS A 41 -27.58 5.34 16.17
CA LYS A 41 -27.15 4.21 15.37
C LYS A 41 -26.39 4.81 14.18
N MET A 42 -25.11 5.08 14.36
CA MET A 42 -24.20 5.19 13.23
C MET A 42 -24.12 3.79 12.66
N GLY A 43 -24.72 3.61 11.49
CA GLY A 43 -24.66 2.35 10.76
C GLY A 43 -23.19 1.98 10.57
N ALA A 44 -22.85 0.73 10.88
CA ALA A 44 -21.54 0.17 10.58
C ALA A 44 -21.27 0.06 9.05
N ASP A 45 -22.22 0.49 8.22
CA ASP A 45 -22.13 0.53 6.76
C ASP A 45 -21.51 1.83 6.21
N GLU A 46 -21.14 2.79 7.06
CA GLU A 46 -20.60 4.10 6.62
C GLU A 46 -19.07 4.18 6.57
N PHE A 47 -18.37 3.06 6.75
CA PHE A 47 -17.05 2.87 6.11
C PHE A 47 -17.29 2.34 4.70
N ALA A 48 -18.04 3.11 3.90
CA ALA A 48 -17.90 3.05 2.46
C ALA A 48 -16.39 3.11 2.21
N PHE A 49 -15.83 2.05 1.62
CA PHE A 49 -14.48 2.07 1.08
C PHE A 49 -14.42 3.31 0.18
N LYS A 50 -13.95 4.44 0.71
CA LYS A 50 -13.51 5.52 -0.14
C LYS A 50 -12.39 4.86 -0.93
N VAL A 51 -12.67 4.57 -2.19
CA VAL A 51 -11.70 4.05 -3.14
C VAL A 51 -10.72 5.18 -3.41
N THR A 52 -9.92 5.50 -2.39
CA THR A 52 -8.83 6.44 -2.48
C THR A 52 -7.63 5.63 -2.85
N SER A 53 -7.08 5.91 -4.02
CA SER A 53 -5.86 5.27 -4.50
C SER A 53 -4.80 5.27 -3.41
N ALA A 54 -4.15 4.13 -3.22
CA ALA A 54 -3.05 3.98 -2.26
C ALA A 54 -1.84 4.85 -2.65
N ALA A 55 -1.76 5.30 -3.91
CA ALA A 55 -0.72 6.20 -4.40
C ALA A 55 -0.63 7.49 -3.59
N ALA A 56 -1.75 7.99 -3.05
CA ALA A 56 -1.75 9.19 -2.21
C ALA A 56 -0.82 9.05 -0.99
N LYS A 57 -0.68 7.84 -0.42
CA LYS A 57 0.21 7.57 0.72
C LYS A 57 1.70 7.68 0.36
N TYR A 58 2.05 7.45 -0.90
CA TYR A 58 3.43 7.42 -1.38
C TYR A 58 3.81 8.64 -2.21
N SER A 59 2.84 9.43 -2.66
CA SER A 59 3.06 10.61 -3.50
C SER A 59 3.69 11.79 -2.78
N GLY A 60 3.53 11.87 -1.45
CA GLY A 60 3.86 13.06 -0.66
C GLY A 60 3.01 14.30 -0.97
N GLY A 61 1.97 14.19 -1.80
CA GLY A 61 1.17 15.30 -2.33
C GLY A 61 -0.02 14.83 -3.19
N PRO A 62 -0.62 15.69 -4.04
CA PRO A 62 -1.56 15.22 -5.06
C PRO A 62 -0.79 14.43 -6.13
N VAL A 63 -1.37 13.32 -6.62
CA VAL A 63 -0.80 12.54 -7.73
C VAL A 63 -0.90 13.37 -9.01
N THR A 64 0.21 13.51 -9.75
CA THR A 64 0.29 14.37 -10.95
C THR A 64 0.64 13.62 -12.23
N VAL A 65 0.74 12.29 -12.17
CA VAL A 65 1.19 11.45 -13.28
C VAL A 65 0.17 10.35 -13.57
N ASP A 66 0.20 9.82 -14.78
CA ASP A 66 -0.53 8.59 -15.11
C ASP A 66 0.08 7.41 -14.35
N LEU A 67 -0.71 6.82 -13.45
CA LEU A 67 -0.26 5.71 -12.62
C LEU A 67 -0.09 4.41 -13.42
N ASN A 68 -0.70 4.30 -14.61
CA ASN A 68 -0.67 3.06 -15.39
C ASN A 68 0.73 2.73 -15.94
N VAL A 69 1.61 3.72 -16.06
CA VAL A 69 3.05 3.53 -16.34
C VAL A 69 3.76 2.72 -15.25
N TYR A 70 3.16 2.62 -14.05
CA TYR A 70 3.71 1.88 -12.91
C TYR A 70 3.08 0.51 -12.71
N ASN A 71 2.20 0.04 -13.60
CA ASN A 71 1.61 -1.29 -13.48
C ASN A 71 2.69 -2.35 -13.64
N LEU A 72 2.65 -3.37 -12.78
CA LEU A 72 3.43 -4.57 -13.02
C LEU A 72 2.85 -5.31 -14.22
N ASN A 73 3.71 -5.99 -14.99
CA ASN A 73 3.22 -6.90 -16.01
C ASN A 73 2.65 -8.19 -15.39
N LEU A 74 2.00 -9.03 -16.19
CA LEU A 74 1.35 -10.26 -15.71
C LEU A 74 2.30 -11.18 -14.93
N GLU A 75 3.51 -11.39 -15.44
CA GLU A 75 4.50 -12.29 -14.83
C GLU A 75 4.98 -11.76 -13.48
N GLU A 76 5.31 -10.47 -13.42
CA GLU A 76 5.70 -9.79 -12.17
C GLU A 76 4.57 -9.81 -11.15
N ALA A 77 3.35 -9.46 -11.56
CA ALA A 77 2.18 -9.45 -10.68
C ALA A 77 1.87 -10.86 -10.14
N SER A 78 1.94 -11.88 -11.01
CA SER A 78 1.70 -13.28 -10.63
C SER A 78 2.66 -13.75 -9.52
N ASN A 79 3.90 -13.26 -9.55
CA ASN A 79 4.90 -13.59 -8.55
C ASN A 79 4.83 -12.76 -7.28
N GLU A 80 4.14 -11.61 -7.30
CA GLU A 80 4.14 -10.64 -6.20
C GLU A 80 2.86 -10.68 -5.35
N TRP A 81 1.76 -11.27 -5.85
CA TRP A 81 0.55 -11.42 -5.07
C TRP A 81 0.72 -12.34 -3.84
N SER A 82 0.10 -11.94 -2.74
CA SER A 82 -0.06 -12.71 -1.52
C SER A 82 -1.44 -12.48 -0.91
N ALA A 83 -1.79 -13.31 0.07
CA ALA A 83 -3.02 -13.19 0.82
C ALA A 83 -2.73 -13.35 2.30
N THR A 84 -3.22 -12.42 3.12
CA THR A 84 -3.02 -12.42 4.57
C THR A 84 -4.34 -12.53 5.30
N LEU A 85 -4.36 -13.41 6.30
CA LEU A 85 -5.46 -13.54 7.24
C LEU A 85 -5.37 -12.39 8.24
N VAL A 86 -6.36 -11.51 8.21
CA VAL A 86 -6.49 -10.40 9.14
C VAL A 86 -7.55 -10.76 10.16
N GLN A 87 -7.14 -10.76 11.44
CA GLN A 87 -8.07 -10.90 12.55
C GLN A 87 -8.84 -9.60 12.76
N ASN A 88 -10.09 -9.73 13.18
CA ASN A 88 -10.98 -8.59 13.43
C ASN A 88 -10.31 -7.49 14.26
N SER A 89 -10.33 -6.27 13.75
CA SER A 89 -9.78 -5.07 14.38
C SER A 89 -10.74 -3.89 14.17
N ASN A 90 -10.49 -2.77 14.86
CA ASN A 90 -11.26 -1.55 14.63
C ASN A 90 -11.13 -1.00 13.19
N ALA A 91 -10.13 -1.44 12.44
CA ALA A 91 -9.84 -0.95 11.09
C ALA A 91 -10.25 -1.93 9.98
N MET A 92 -10.32 -3.23 10.27
CA MET A 92 -10.60 -4.28 9.28
C MET A 92 -11.37 -5.41 9.93
N LEU A 93 -12.36 -5.94 9.21
CA LEU A 93 -13.12 -7.12 9.63
C LEU A 93 -12.25 -8.38 9.54
N ASP A 94 -12.69 -9.44 10.20
CA ASP A 94 -12.07 -10.76 10.08
C ASP A 94 -12.18 -11.26 8.63
N GLY A 95 -11.06 -11.65 8.03
CA GLY A 95 -11.06 -12.09 6.63
C GLY A 95 -9.68 -12.31 6.03
N VAL A 96 -9.68 -12.78 4.78
CA VAL A 96 -8.47 -12.92 3.96
C VAL A 96 -8.42 -11.76 2.99
N TYR A 97 -7.30 -11.05 2.95
CA TYR A 97 -7.12 -9.86 2.11
C TYR A 97 -5.92 -10.02 1.19
N LEU A 98 -6.05 -9.47 -0.03
CA LEU A 98 -4.97 -9.45 -1.00
C LEU A 98 -3.95 -8.37 -0.65
N GLU A 99 -2.68 -8.75 -0.72
CA GLU A 99 -1.55 -7.85 -0.51
C GLU A 99 -0.36 -8.22 -1.42
N ALA A 100 0.63 -7.34 -1.46
CA ALA A 100 1.92 -7.67 -2.07
C ALA A 100 2.76 -8.50 -1.09
N LYS A 101 3.53 -9.48 -1.59
CA LYS A 101 4.51 -10.23 -0.80
C LYS A 101 5.52 -9.30 -0.13
N SER A 102 5.93 -8.24 -0.82
CA SER A 102 6.82 -7.21 -0.32
C SER A 102 6.29 -5.82 -0.61
N ASN A 103 6.03 -5.05 0.44
CA ASN A 103 5.63 -3.66 0.28
C ASN A 103 6.82 -2.70 0.12
N ALA A 104 8.04 -3.19 -0.11
CA ALA A 104 9.23 -2.34 -0.22
C ALA A 104 9.20 -1.51 -1.50
N LEU A 105 9.09 -2.18 -2.66
CA LEU A 105 9.20 -1.58 -4.00
C LEU A 105 7.87 -1.51 -4.74
N VAL A 106 6.85 -2.20 -4.26
CA VAL A 106 5.50 -2.21 -4.87
C VAL A 106 4.46 -1.81 -3.82
N TYR A 107 3.27 -1.49 -4.30
CA TYR A 107 2.10 -1.28 -3.47
C TYR A 107 0.85 -1.77 -4.19
N VAL A 108 -0.17 -2.12 -3.42
CA VAL A 108 -1.49 -2.49 -3.92
C VAL A 108 -2.37 -1.25 -3.96
N ASP A 109 -2.87 -0.94 -5.16
CA ASP A 109 -3.83 0.11 -5.41
C ASP A 109 -5.24 -0.46 -5.60
N THR A 110 -6.26 0.38 -5.46
CA THR A 110 -7.66 -0.01 -5.70
C THR A 110 -8.25 0.89 -6.76
N VAL A 111 -8.71 0.28 -7.86
CA VAL A 111 -9.19 0.97 -9.05
C VAL A 111 -10.60 0.47 -9.35
N VAL A 112 -11.47 1.36 -9.80
CA VAL A 112 -12.82 1.00 -10.30
C VAL A 112 -12.84 1.29 -11.79
N GLU A 113 -13.13 0.25 -12.57
CA GLU A 113 -13.28 0.33 -14.01
C GLU A 113 -14.75 0.10 -14.39
N SER A 114 -15.19 0.69 -15.50
CA SER A 114 -16.58 0.59 -15.97
C SER A 114 -16.65 -0.16 -17.29
N ILE A 115 -17.39 -1.25 -17.32
CA ILE A 115 -17.61 -2.07 -18.52
C ILE A 115 -19.04 -1.92 -18.99
N VAL A 116 -19.24 -1.61 -20.27
CA VAL A 116 -20.58 -1.61 -20.88
C VAL A 116 -21.04 -3.04 -21.06
N ARG A 117 -22.27 -3.35 -20.65
CA ARG A 117 -22.83 -4.69 -20.78
C ARG A 117 -23.66 -4.77 -22.07
N LYS A 118 -23.51 -5.86 -22.81
CA LYS A 118 -24.30 -6.12 -24.02
C LYS A 118 -24.98 -7.49 -23.93
N SER A 119 -26.25 -7.54 -24.32
CA SER A 119 -27.01 -8.79 -24.31
C SER A 119 -26.41 -9.78 -25.31
N GLY A 120 -26.22 -11.03 -24.90
CA GLY A 120 -25.65 -12.09 -25.73
C GLY A 120 -24.13 -12.08 -25.88
N GLU A 121 -23.43 -11.05 -25.38
CA GLU A 121 -21.97 -10.99 -25.36
C GLU A 121 -21.43 -11.36 -23.96
N GLY A 122 -20.37 -12.17 -23.92
CA GLY A 122 -19.63 -12.42 -22.69
C GLY A 122 -18.77 -11.20 -22.29
N LEU A 123 -18.28 -11.18 -21.05
CA LEU A 123 -17.40 -10.10 -20.60
C LEU A 123 -16.08 -10.08 -21.37
N GLY A 124 -15.56 -11.24 -21.78
CA GLY A 124 -14.26 -11.33 -22.45
C GLY A 124 -13.08 -11.05 -21.52
N ILE A 125 -13.20 -11.42 -20.24
CA ILE A 125 -12.11 -11.35 -19.26
C ILE A 125 -11.53 -12.75 -19.11
N GLU A 126 -10.23 -12.88 -19.31
CA GLU A 126 -9.50 -14.13 -19.08
C GLU A 126 -8.94 -14.14 -17.66
N LEU A 127 -9.11 -15.26 -16.96
CA LEU A 127 -8.72 -15.41 -15.56
C LEU A 127 -7.67 -16.50 -15.40
N LEU A 128 -6.68 -16.25 -14.55
CA LEU A 128 -5.63 -17.17 -14.14
C LEU A 128 -5.67 -17.36 -12.62
N GLU A 129 -5.70 -18.62 -12.19
CA GLU A 129 -5.55 -18.99 -10.77
C GLU A 129 -4.06 -19.09 -10.40
N LEU A 130 -3.63 -18.31 -9.42
CA LEU A 130 -2.28 -18.37 -8.86
C LEU A 130 -2.20 -19.31 -7.65
N ALA A 131 -3.28 -19.38 -6.89
CA ALA A 131 -3.44 -20.24 -5.72
C ALA A 131 -4.91 -20.61 -5.58
N GLY A 132 -5.21 -21.87 -5.29
CA GLY A 132 -6.59 -22.36 -5.20
C GLY A 132 -6.66 -23.88 -5.12
N GLY A 133 -7.78 -24.45 -5.54
CA GLY A 133 -8.04 -25.89 -5.51
C GLY A 133 -8.45 -26.44 -4.14
N ARG A 134 -8.81 -25.56 -3.21
CA ARG A 134 -9.32 -25.92 -1.88
C ARG A 134 -10.85 -25.99 -1.91
N ALA A 135 -11.43 -26.86 -1.10
CA ALA A 135 -12.89 -26.99 -1.02
C ALA A 135 -13.60 -25.80 -0.33
N ASP A 136 -12.85 -24.84 0.22
CA ASP A 136 -13.37 -23.65 0.91
C ASP A 136 -13.60 -22.45 -0.01
N GLY A 137 -13.28 -22.56 -1.32
CA GLY A 137 -13.47 -21.48 -2.29
C GLY A 137 -12.44 -20.35 -2.20
N VAL A 138 -11.44 -20.50 -1.33
CA VAL A 138 -10.42 -19.48 -1.07
C VAL A 138 -9.24 -19.67 -2.02
N GLY A 139 -8.87 -18.59 -2.70
CA GLY A 139 -7.80 -18.59 -3.68
C GLY A 139 -7.31 -17.20 -4.05
N ILE A 140 -6.41 -17.14 -5.02
CA ILE A 140 -5.94 -15.92 -5.66
C ILE A 140 -6.14 -16.10 -7.15
N THR A 141 -7.14 -15.40 -7.69
CA THR A 141 -7.38 -15.33 -9.14
C THR A 141 -7.10 -13.92 -9.62
N ILE A 142 -6.43 -13.83 -10.77
CA ILE A 142 -6.09 -12.58 -11.43
C ILE A 142 -6.57 -12.59 -12.88
N VAL A 143 -6.68 -11.41 -13.48
CA VAL A 143 -6.90 -11.23 -14.91
C VAL A 143 -5.60 -11.60 -15.63
N SER A 144 -5.65 -12.55 -16.55
CA SER A 144 -4.51 -12.92 -17.41
C SER A 144 -4.51 -12.18 -18.73
N GLY A 145 -5.68 -11.75 -19.18
CA GLY A 145 -5.86 -11.18 -20.50
C GLY A 145 -7.30 -10.74 -20.72
N LEU A 146 -7.52 -10.13 -21.88
CA LEU A 146 -8.82 -9.68 -22.34
C LEU A 146 -8.99 -10.18 -23.78
N VAL A 147 -10.19 -10.66 -24.11
CA VAL A 147 -10.50 -11.16 -25.44
C VAL A 147 -10.63 -9.99 -26.41
N GLU A 148 -9.93 -10.06 -27.55
CA GLU A 148 -9.99 -9.06 -28.63
C GLU A 148 -11.42 -8.87 -29.14
N GLY A 149 -11.86 -7.63 -29.31
CA GLY A 149 -13.21 -7.26 -29.73
C GLY A 149 -14.30 -7.42 -28.67
N SER A 150 -13.95 -7.82 -27.44
CA SER A 150 -14.91 -7.97 -26.35
C SER A 150 -15.27 -6.64 -25.69
N VAL A 151 -16.33 -6.63 -24.88
CA VAL A 151 -16.74 -5.46 -24.10
C VAL A 151 -15.69 -5.01 -23.08
N SER A 152 -14.78 -5.89 -22.67
CA SER A 152 -13.75 -5.57 -21.67
C SER A 152 -12.44 -5.06 -22.27
N GLU A 153 -12.20 -5.24 -23.57
CA GLU A 153 -10.91 -4.89 -24.21
C GLU A 153 -10.45 -3.46 -23.91
N ASN A 154 -11.38 -2.50 -23.86
CA ASN A 154 -11.11 -1.09 -23.60
C ASN A 154 -11.63 -0.61 -22.24
N SER A 155 -11.79 -1.53 -21.29
CA SER A 155 -12.36 -1.23 -19.97
C SER A 155 -11.42 -0.53 -19.01
N GLY A 156 -10.10 -0.56 -19.26
CA GLY A 156 -9.08 -0.12 -18.31
C GLY A 156 -8.55 -1.23 -17.40
N LEU A 157 -9.16 -2.42 -17.42
CA LEU A 157 -8.58 -3.62 -16.81
C LEU A 157 -7.26 -3.98 -17.47
N VAL A 158 -6.31 -4.48 -16.68
CA VAL A 158 -5.00 -4.93 -17.18
C VAL A 158 -4.65 -6.32 -16.66
N PRO A 159 -3.87 -7.11 -17.42
CA PRO A 159 -3.29 -8.35 -16.89
C PRO A 159 -2.54 -8.12 -15.58
N GLY A 160 -2.78 -8.98 -14.59
CA GLY A 160 -2.26 -8.85 -13.23
C GLY A 160 -3.24 -8.27 -12.21
N ASP A 161 -4.34 -7.65 -12.64
CA ASP A 161 -5.41 -7.18 -11.76
C ASP A 161 -6.10 -8.34 -11.04
N SER A 162 -6.48 -8.15 -9.79
CA SER A 162 -7.39 -9.07 -9.10
C SER A 162 -8.74 -8.41 -8.84
N ILE A 163 -9.82 -9.02 -9.33
CA ILE A 163 -11.18 -8.49 -9.19
C ILE A 163 -11.66 -8.76 -7.76
N ILE A 164 -12.00 -7.70 -7.02
CA ILE A 164 -12.44 -7.81 -5.63
C ILE A 164 -13.94 -7.58 -5.45
N GLN A 165 -14.55 -6.82 -6.36
CA GLN A 165 -15.98 -6.56 -6.34
C GLN A 165 -16.47 -6.25 -7.75
N MET A 166 -17.69 -6.67 -8.07
CA MET A 166 -18.39 -6.24 -9.29
C MET A 166 -19.80 -5.81 -8.94
N SER A 167 -20.22 -4.68 -9.48
CA SER A 167 -21.54 -4.08 -9.23
C SER A 167 -22.21 -3.77 -10.57
N VAL A 168 -23.42 -4.28 -10.77
CA VAL A 168 -24.28 -3.92 -11.91
C VAL A 168 -25.04 -2.67 -11.53
N VAL A 169 -24.87 -1.61 -12.32
CA VAL A 169 -25.51 -0.31 -12.11
C VAL A 169 -26.29 0.11 -13.35
N LYS A 170 -27.33 0.90 -13.15
CA LYS A 170 -28.20 1.36 -14.24
C LYS A 170 -28.50 2.86 -14.18
N GLY A 171 -28.62 3.45 -15.35
CA GLY A 171 -29.01 4.85 -15.50
C GLY A 171 -27.91 5.83 -15.12
N SER A 172 -28.21 7.12 -15.22
CA SER A 172 -27.24 8.21 -14.98
C SER A 172 -26.86 8.39 -13.51
N LEU A 173 -27.68 7.88 -12.59
CA LEU A 173 -27.43 7.94 -11.15
C LEU A 173 -26.69 6.69 -10.63
N GLU A 174 -26.38 5.74 -11.53
CA GLU A 174 -25.71 4.48 -11.20
C GLU A 174 -26.44 3.71 -10.09
N ASP A 175 -27.75 3.55 -10.24
CA ASP A 175 -28.57 2.80 -9.29
C ASP A 175 -28.09 1.33 -9.26
N GLU A 176 -27.63 0.88 -8.09
CA GLU A 176 -27.08 -0.47 -7.90
C GLU A 176 -28.20 -1.52 -7.97
N ILE A 177 -28.07 -2.45 -8.92
CA ILE A 177 -29.00 -3.57 -9.11
C ILE A 177 -28.52 -4.82 -8.36
N ALA A 178 -27.23 -5.11 -8.46
CA ALA A 178 -26.63 -6.29 -7.87
C ALA A 178 -25.13 -6.07 -7.64
N THR A 179 -24.61 -6.62 -6.54
CA THR A 179 -23.18 -6.57 -6.21
C THR A 179 -22.69 -7.94 -5.75
N ILE A 180 -21.51 -8.31 -6.22
CA ILE A 180 -20.77 -9.50 -5.78
C ILE A 180 -19.40 -9.11 -5.26
N LYS A 181 -18.90 -9.84 -4.25
CA LYS A 181 -17.53 -9.72 -3.74
C LYS A 181 -16.73 -10.97 -4.07
N THR A 182 -15.53 -10.76 -4.62
CA THR A 182 -14.67 -11.79 -5.21
C THR A 182 -13.22 -11.69 -4.74
N GLU A 183 -12.94 -10.87 -3.73
CA GLU A 183 -11.61 -10.81 -3.11
C GLU A 183 -11.23 -12.18 -2.53
N CYS A 184 -10.00 -12.62 -2.82
CA CYS A 184 -9.44 -13.89 -2.35
C CYS A 184 -10.28 -15.14 -2.67
N THR A 185 -10.98 -15.17 -3.81
CA THR A 185 -11.66 -16.37 -4.29
C THR A 185 -10.84 -17.14 -5.31
N ASP A 186 -11.01 -18.46 -5.35
CA ASP A 186 -10.49 -19.31 -6.42
C ASP A 186 -11.25 -19.14 -7.74
N TRP A 187 -10.77 -19.81 -8.79
CA TRP A 187 -11.29 -19.65 -10.14
C TRP A 187 -12.75 -20.12 -10.28
N GLU A 188 -13.09 -21.27 -9.70
CA GLU A 188 -14.45 -21.81 -9.79
C GLU A 188 -15.45 -20.89 -9.08
N THR A 189 -15.08 -20.39 -7.90
CA THR A 189 -15.92 -19.52 -7.08
C THR A 189 -16.10 -18.15 -7.75
N ILE A 190 -15.06 -17.55 -8.30
CA ILE A 190 -15.18 -16.25 -8.98
C ILE A 190 -16.03 -16.36 -10.24
N VAL A 191 -15.84 -17.40 -11.07
CA VAL A 191 -16.65 -17.63 -12.28
C VAL A 191 -18.11 -17.84 -11.92
N GLY A 192 -18.40 -18.65 -10.89
CA GLY A 192 -19.76 -18.87 -10.41
C GLY A 192 -20.42 -17.59 -9.89
N LYS A 193 -19.68 -16.74 -9.16
CA LYS A 193 -20.18 -15.44 -8.67
C LYS A 193 -20.43 -14.46 -9.82
N ILE A 194 -19.52 -14.36 -10.78
CA ILE A 194 -19.70 -13.50 -11.95
C ILE A 194 -20.92 -13.96 -12.76
N GLY A 195 -21.09 -15.27 -12.92
CA GLY A 195 -22.24 -15.87 -13.62
C GLY A 195 -23.58 -15.69 -12.90
N SER A 196 -23.60 -15.35 -11.61
CA SER A 196 -24.83 -15.09 -10.86
C SER A 196 -25.35 -13.65 -11.00
N LEU A 197 -24.56 -12.76 -11.61
CA LEU A 197 -25.00 -11.40 -11.91
C LEU A 197 -26.18 -11.43 -12.89
N PRO A 198 -27.18 -10.54 -12.72
CA PRO A 198 -28.35 -10.51 -13.58
C PRO A 198 -27.92 -10.26 -15.04
N PRO A 199 -28.54 -10.90 -16.04
CA PRO A 199 -28.20 -10.66 -17.44
C PRO A 199 -28.48 -9.19 -17.82
N PRO A 200 -27.79 -8.64 -18.84
CA PRO A 200 -28.02 -7.27 -19.29
C PRO A 200 -29.48 -7.09 -19.74
N SER A 201 -30.20 -6.14 -19.15
CA SER A 201 -31.63 -5.90 -19.47
C SER A 201 -31.88 -4.68 -20.35
N GLY A 202 -30.86 -3.85 -20.59
CA GLY A 202 -30.90 -2.67 -21.45
C GLY A 202 -29.51 -2.11 -21.77
N ASP A 203 -29.46 -1.15 -22.71
CA ASP A 203 -28.22 -0.53 -23.18
C ASP A 203 -27.64 0.51 -22.20
N ASP A 204 -28.38 0.86 -21.15
CA ASP A 204 -28.02 1.83 -20.11
C ASP A 204 -27.41 1.18 -18.86
N GLU A 205 -27.07 -0.11 -18.94
CA GLU A 205 -26.46 -0.86 -17.85
C GLU A 205 -24.94 -0.96 -17.97
N LYS A 206 -24.27 -0.73 -16.84
CA LYS A 206 -22.82 -0.85 -16.71
C LYS A 206 -22.47 -1.84 -15.62
N LEU A 207 -21.26 -2.36 -15.73
CA LEU A 207 -20.63 -3.20 -14.74
C LEU A 207 -19.43 -2.44 -14.18
N LEU A 208 -19.54 -1.99 -12.93
CA LEU A 208 -18.43 -1.41 -12.20
C LEU A 208 -17.59 -2.54 -11.61
N VAL A 209 -16.34 -2.63 -12.03
CA VAL A 209 -15.39 -3.66 -11.61
C VAL A 209 -14.35 -3.00 -10.71
N THR A 210 -14.39 -3.32 -9.43
CA THR A 210 -13.36 -2.90 -8.49
C THR A 210 -12.25 -3.93 -8.47
N VAL A 211 -11.02 -3.49 -8.76
CA VAL A 211 -9.83 -4.33 -8.80
C VAL A 211 -8.77 -3.86 -7.83
N ARG A 212 -7.97 -4.82 -7.35
CA ARG A 212 -6.67 -4.57 -6.73
C ARG A 212 -5.62 -4.66 -7.82
N ARG A 213 -4.80 -3.61 -7.92
CA ARG A 213 -3.74 -3.50 -8.93
C ARG A 213 -2.39 -3.33 -8.25
N LEU A 214 -1.44 -4.18 -8.59
CA LEU A 214 -0.06 -4.03 -8.14
C LEU A 214 0.66 -2.98 -8.99
N ARG A 215 1.27 -2.01 -8.33
CA ARG A 215 2.07 -0.97 -8.98
C ARG A 215 3.45 -0.89 -8.35
N ARG A 216 4.48 -0.68 -9.17
CA ARG A 216 5.81 -0.31 -8.69
C ARG A 216 5.77 1.09 -8.07
N LYS A 217 6.57 1.31 -7.04
CA LYS A 217 6.82 2.65 -6.52
C LYS A 217 7.78 3.37 -7.47
N PRO A 218 7.47 4.60 -7.89
CA PRO A 218 8.38 5.40 -8.69
C PRO A 218 9.68 5.64 -7.93
N THR A 219 10.80 5.61 -8.64
CA THR A 219 12.12 5.84 -8.08
C THR A 219 12.74 7.06 -8.75
N VAL A 220 13.31 7.94 -7.94
CA VAL A 220 14.08 9.10 -8.39
C VAL A 220 15.56 8.85 -8.08
N THR A 221 16.39 9.02 -9.09
CA THR A 221 17.84 9.04 -8.93
C THR A 221 18.28 10.40 -8.38
N VAL A 222 18.88 10.42 -7.19
CA VAL A 222 19.42 11.63 -6.59
C VAL A 222 20.94 11.61 -6.72
N ASN A 223 21.51 12.58 -7.44
CA ASN A 223 22.95 12.78 -7.54
C ASN A 223 23.38 13.84 -6.51
N VAL A 224 24.12 13.42 -5.48
CA VAL A 224 24.58 14.32 -4.41
C VAL A 224 26.05 14.64 -4.61
N GLN A 225 26.36 15.92 -4.88
CA GLN A 225 27.73 16.44 -4.94
C GLN A 225 28.19 16.88 -3.55
N GLN A 226 29.29 16.29 -3.08
CA GLN A 226 29.90 16.65 -1.79
C GLN A 226 30.98 17.73 -1.98
N GLY A 227 30.64 19.01 -1.75
CA GLY A 227 31.59 20.15 -1.83
C GLY A 227 31.92 20.62 -3.27
N ASP A 228 32.73 21.69 -3.39
CA ASP A 228 33.02 22.43 -4.65
C ASP A 228 33.96 21.70 -5.65
N GLY A 229 33.84 20.38 -5.74
CA GLY A 229 34.63 19.52 -6.62
C GLY A 229 34.73 18.06 -6.16
N GLY A 230 33.93 17.64 -5.17
CA GLY A 230 34.02 16.31 -4.59
C GLY A 230 33.24 15.24 -5.36
N SER A 231 33.31 14.02 -4.84
CA SER A 231 32.67 12.84 -5.42
C SER A 231 31.14 12.98 -5.47
N THR A 232 30.56 12.61 -6.60
CA THR A 232 29.11 12.50 -6.74
C THR A 232 28.66 11.14 -6.22
N LYS A 233 27.76 11.15 -5.23
CA LYS A 233 27.09 9.94 -4.74
C LYS A 233 25.71 9.83 -5.34
N LYS A 234 25.44 8.72 -6.03
CA LYS A 234 24.14 8.41 -6.62
C LYS A 234 23.29 7.62 -5.63
N LEU A 235 22.09 8.12 -5.32
CA LEU A 235 21.12 7.49 -4.43
C LEU A 235 19.87 7.11 -5.24
N GLN A 236 19.24 5.99 -4.89
CA GLN A 236 17.92 5.63 -5.42
C GLN A 236 16.90 5.89 -4.32
N VAL A 237 16.01 6.85 -4.56
CA VAL A 237 15.05 7.33 -3.56
C VAL A 237 13.64 7.09 -4.08
N LEU A 238 12.81 6.43 -3.27
CA LEU A 238 11.42 6.18 -3.66
C LEU A 238 10.60 7.48 -3.57
N ALA A 239 9.59 7.63 -4.42
CA ALA A 239 8.64 8.71 -4.34
C ALA A 239 8.02 8.82 -2.93
N GLY A 240 7.85 10.06 -2.46
CA GLY A 240 7.33 10.38 -1.13
C GLY A 240 8.35 10.31 0.00
N GLN A 241 9.59 9.86 -0.27
CA GLN A 241 10.62 9.81 0.77
C GLN A 241 11.23 11.19 1.05
N ASN A 242 11.60 11.37 2.32
CA ASN A 242 12.31 12.56 2.77
C ASN A 242 13.78 12.52 2.33
N LEU A 243 14.24 13.58 1.67
CA LEU A 243 15.58 13.64 1.08
C LEU A 243 16.71 13.57 2.12
N ARG A 244 16.59 14.26 3.26
CA ARG A 244 17.58 14.17 4.36
C ARG A 244 17.73 12.74 4.85
N ARG A 245 16.62 12.05 5.10
CA ARG A 245 16.64 10.67 5.58
C ARG A 245 17.28 9.73 4.56
N ALA A 246 16.93 9.87 3.28
CA ALA A 246 17.53 9.07 2.21
C ALA A 246 19.05 9.28 2.14
N MET A 247 19.51 10.53 2.20
CA MET A 247 20.93 10.87 2.23
C MET A 247 21.65 10.26 3.44
N LEU A 248 21.10 10.39 4.65
CA LEU A 248 21.72 9.83 5.87
C LEU A 248 21.78 8.30 5.86
N ASN A 249 20.71 7.64 5.40
CA ASN A 249 20.66 6.18 5.30
C ASN A 249 21.73 5.64 4.35
N GLU A 250 21.98 6.38 3.28
CA GLU A 250 23.03 6.07 2.32
C GLU A 250 24.41 6.58 2.77
N GLY A 251 24.56 7.09 4.00
CA GLY A 251 25.85 7.54 4.53
C GLY A 251 26.40 8.81 3.87
N VAL A 252 25.54 9.64 3.29
CA VAL A 252 25.92 11.02 2.92
C VAL A 252 26.11 11.81 4.21
N GLN A 253 27.28 12.40 4.35
CA GLN A 253 27.62 13.23 5.50
C GLN A 253 26.98 14.61 5.34
N LEU A 254 25.78 14.77 5.90
CA LEU A 254 25.14 16.07 6.05
C LEU A 254 25.72 16.75 7.28
N ASN A 255 26.17 18.00 7.14
CA ASN A 255 26.72 18.84 8.22
C ASN A 255 28.19 18.58 8.60
N ASP A 256 29.06 18.14 7.68
CA ASP A 256 30.43 17.79 8.06
C ASP A 256 31.52 18.80 7.68
N LYS A 257 32.24 19.26 8.72
CA LYS A 257 33.68 19.59 8.70
C LYS A 257 34.32 19.15 10.03
N TYR A 258 34.11 17.88 10.38
CA TYR A 258 34.37 17.09 11.60
C TYR A 258 33.22 16.92 12.65
N ALA A 259 31.94 16.91 12.24
CA ALA A 259 30.74 16.62 13.04
C ALA A 259 30.47 17.57 14.23
N LYS A 260 30.62 18.89 14.03
CA LYS A 260 30.41 19.92 15.06
C LYS A 260 28.93 20.10 15.40
N SER A 261 28.46 19.34 16.41
CA SER A 261 27.61 19.81 17.54
C SER A 261 26.81 18.66 18.19
N PHE A 262 27.46 17.55 18.55
CA PHE A 262 26.87 16.60 19.51
C PHE A 262 26.95 17.09 20.98
N ILE A 263 27.21 18.39 21.22
CA ILE A 263 27.22 18.96 22.59
C ILE A 263 26.28 20.16 22.64
N SER A 264 25.16 19.97 23.36
CA SER A 264 24.29 21.02 23.89
C SER A 264 25.10 21.99 24.75
N GLY A 265 25.60 23.05 24.12
CA GLY A 265 26.29 24.16 24.78
C GLY A 265 25.83 25.46 24.16
N LYS A 266 25.75 26.53 24.97
CA LYS A 266 25.07 27.81 24.70
C LYS A 266 25.47 28.53 23.39
N ASP A 267 26.54 28.09 22.71
CA ASP A 267 27.10 28.76 21.53
C ASP A 267 27.34 27.83 20.32
N LYS A 268 26.68 26.66 20.21
CA LYS A 268 26.86 25.72 19.08
C LYS A 268 25.56 25.11 18.55
N PHE A 269 25.38 25.17 17.23
CA PHE A 269 24.19 24.78 16.46
C PHE A 269 23.83 23.29 16.59
N GLY A 270 22.76 22.95 17.33
CA GLY A 270 22.24 21.57 17.40
C GLY A 270 21.45 21.16 16.14
N ASP A 271 21.48 19.86 15.79
CA ASP A 271 20.56 19.29 14.80
C ASP A 271 19.15 19.27 15.38
N CYS A 272 18.21 19.94 14.71
CA CYS A 272 16.81 19.99 15.10
C CYS A 272 16.04 18.69 14.84
N GLY A 273 16.70 17.59 14.46
CA GLY A 273 16.08 16.28 14.25
C GLY A 273 15.10 16.25 13.08
N SER A 274 15.37 17.03 12.03
CA SER A 274 14.48 17.22 10.86
C SER A 274 13.19 18.01 11.11
N THR A 275 13.06 18.71 12.25
CA THR A 275 11.93 19.63 12.48
C THR A 275 11.98 20.88 11.58
N GLY A 276 13.09 21.13 10.89
CA GLY A 276 13.26 22.26 9.96
C GLY A 276 13.56 23.61 10.61
N GLY A 277 13.85 23.65 11.91
CA GLY A 277 14.10 24.90 12.63
C GLY A 277 15.56 25.35 12.73
N CYS A 278 16.54 24.52 12.34
CA CYS A 278 17.97 24.85 12.49
C CYS A 278 18.66 25.35 11.21
N GLY A 279 18.07 25.13 10.03
CA GLY A 279 18.68 25.52 8.76
C GLY A 279 20.00 24.81 8.39
N LEU A 280 20.42 23.76 9.12
CA LEU A 280 21.68 23.05 8.86
C LEU A 280 21.60 22.10 7.67
N CYS A 281 20.40 21.64 7.32
CA CYS A 281 20.16 20.65 6.27
C CYS A 281 20.12 21.25 4.84
N LYS A 282 20.75 22.41 4.63
CA LYS A 282 20.72 23.18 3.37
C LYS A 282 21.42 22.44 2.24
N ILE A 283 20.79 22.47 1.08
CA ILE A 283 21.30 21.96 -0.18
C ILE A 283 20.97 22.95 -1.29
N ALA A 284 21.78 22.96 -2.34
CA ALA A 284 21.48 23.66 -3.58
C ALA A 284 21.01 22.63 -4.62
N VAL A 285 19.84 22.84 -5.20
CA VAL A 285 19.33 22.04 -6.31
C VAL A 285 19.93 22.61 -7.59
N THR A 286 20.74 21.81 -8.28
CA THR A 286 21.35 22.19 -9.55
C THR A 286 20.42 21.86 -10.72
N GLU A 287 19.73 20.72 -10.66
CA GLU A 287 18.82 20.22 -11.70
C GLU A 287 17.69 19.39 -11.09
N GLY A 288 16.53 19.31 -11.76
CA GLY A 288 15.43 18.41 -11.39
C GLY A 288 14.54 18.90 -10.24
N VAL A 289 14.33 20.21 -10.12
CA VAL A 289 13.49 20.80 -9.06
C VAL A 289 12.02 20.34 -9.15
N GLU A 290 11.56 20.01 -10.35
CA GLU A 290 10.20 19.54 -10.66
C GLU A 290 9.86 18.16 -10.04
N PHE A 291 10.88 17.41 -9.61
CA PHE A 291 10.73 16.13 -8.89
C PHE A 291 10.64 16.31 -7.37
N LEU A 292 10.75 17.54 -6.88
CA LEU A 292 10.68 17.87 -5.46
C LEU A 292 9.36 18.58 -5.14
N ASN A 293 8.92 18.52 -3.88
CA ASN A 293 7.78 19.34 -3.42
C ASN A 293 8.15 20.83 -3.41
N GLU A 294 7.15 21.71 -3.47
CA GLU A 294 7.38 23.15 -3.27
C GLU A 294 7.84 23.46 -1.84
N PRO A 295 8.69 24.50 -1.65
CA PRO A 295 9.13 24.91 -0.32
C PRO A 295 7.99 25.55 0.49
N ASP A 296 7.86 25.14 1.76
CA ASP A 296 6.91 25.75 2.68
C ASP A 296 7.42 27.12 3.20
N ASP A 297 6.55 27.91 3.82
CA ASP A 297 6.90 29.27 4.24
C ASP A 297 7.97 29.30 5.35
N ASN A 298 8.06 28.24 6.15
CA ASN A 298 9.12 28.12 7.15
C ASN A 298 10.46 27.86 6.47
N GLU A 299 10.51 26.99 5.48
CA GLU A 299 11.70 26.71 4.67
C GLU A 299 12.22 28.00 4.00
N LYS A 300 11.32 28.79 3.40
CA LYS A 300 11.65 30.07 2.74
C LYS A 300 12.35 31.07 3.66
N SER A 301 12.12 31.00 4.98
CA SER A 301 12.81 31.88 5.94
C SER A 301 14.30 31.56 6.13
N PHE A 302 14.72 30.33 5.81
CA PHE A 302 16.10 29.85 5.97
C PHE A 302 16.91 29.79 4.68
N VAL A 303 16.25 29.66 3.53
CA VAL A 303 16.90 29.53 2.22
C VAL A 303 16.90 30.86 1.47
N LYS A 304 18.00 31.17 0.78
CA LYS A 304 18.12 32.38 -0.03
C LYS A 304 17.92 32.00 -1.51
N GLY A 305 16.73 32.27 -2.03
CA GLY A 305 16.38 32.07 -3.45
C GLY A 305 15.89 30.66 -3.79
N ASP A 306 15.44 30.50 -5.04
CA ASP A 306 14.62 29.36 -5.47
C ASP A 306 15.40 28.05 -5.64
N LYS A 307 16.74 28.12 -5.69
CA LYS A 307 17.62 26.97 -5.88
C LYS A 307 18.08 26.34 -4.58
N GLN A 308 17.86 26.98 -3.43
CA GLN A 308 18.26 26.44 -2.14
C GLN A 308 17.08 25.77 -1.45
N ARG A 309 17.31 24.59 -0.87
CA ARG A 309 16.30 23.81 -0.16
C ARG A 309 16.82 23.31 1.17
N LEU A 310 15.92 23.07 2.12
CA LEU A 310 16.18 22.30 3.32
C LEU A 310 15.84 20.84 3.02
N SER A 311 16.86 20.00 2.86
CA SER A 311 16.70 18.56 2.58
C SER A 311 15.77 17.83 3.56
N CYS A 312 15.64 18.33 4.80
CA CYS A 312 14.74 17.82 5.81
C CYS A 312 13.25 18.16 5.60
N ARG A 313 12.94 19.17 4.79
CA ARG A 313 11.59 19.52 4.33
C ARG A 313 11.32 19.10 2.89
N THR A 314 12.34 18.63 2.19
CA THR A 314 12.23 18.16 0.81
C THR A 314 11.74 16.70 0.75
N ILE A 315 10.68 16.49 -0.01
CA ILE A 315 10.12 15.21 -0.43
C ILE A 315 10.52 14.98 -1.89
N VAL A 316 11.07 13.80 -2.16
CA VAL A 316 11.51 13.39 -3.51
C VAL A 316 10.39 12.64 -4.21
N GLY A 317 10.27 12.80 -5.54
CA GLY A 317 9.24 12.15 -6.35
C GLY A 317 7.84 12.67 -6.02
N TYR A 318 7.73 13.96 -5.70
CA TYR A 318 6.45 14.57 -5.33
C TYR A 318 5.41 14.36 -6.43
N GLY A 319 4.23 13.86 -6.03
CA GLY A 319 3.15 13.53 -6.96
C GLY A 319 3.38 12.26 -7.77
N MET A 320 4.20 11.32 -7.26
CA MET A 320 4.54 10.03 -7.90
C MET A 320 5.43 10.14 -9.14
N LYS A 321 6.18 11.23 -9.29
CA LYS A 321 7.08 11.41 -10.44
C LYS A 321 8.34 10.56 -10.32
N GLU A 322 8.83 10.07 -11.45
CA GLU A 322 10.15 9.44 -11.60
C GLU A 322 11.09 10.34 -12.40
N GLY A 323 12.39 10.21 -12.18
CA GLY A 323 13.38 11.03 -12.88
C GLY A 323 14.71 11.10 -12.15
N SER A 324 15.44 12.18 -12.40
CA SER A 324 16.73 12.44 -11.74
C SER A 324 16.79 13.86 -11.21
N VAL A 325 17.33 14.01 -10.01
CA VAL A 325 17.60 15.31 -9.37
C VAL A 325 19.07 15.39 -8.99
N SER A 326 19.67 16.55 -9.21
CA SER A 326 21.06 16.80 -8.85
C SER A 326 21.10 17.86 -7.76
N VAL A 327 21.79 17.57 -6.68
CA VAL A 327 21.90 18.44 -5.51
C VAL A 327 23.35 18.57 -5.06
N GLN A 328 23.72 19.76 -4.60
CA GLN A 328 25.02 20.07 -4.03
C GLN A 328 24.85 20.38 -2.55
N LEU A 329 25.71 19.79 -1.72
CA LEU A 329 25.77 20.16 -0.30
C LEU A 329 26.35 21.57 -0.18
N VAL A 330 25.63 22.45 0.52
CA VAL A 330 26.05 23.83 0.77
C VAL A 330 26.59 23.93 2.19
N ASP A 331 27.72 24.62 2.37
CA ASP A 331 28.25 24.92 3.70
C ASP A 331 27.27 25.91 4.39
N PRO A 332 26.71 25.59 5.57
CA PRO A 332 25.68 26.44 6.21
C PRO A 332 26.15 27.86 6.54
N ASP A 333 27.47 28.10 6.54
CA ASP A 333 28.10 29.39 6.79
C ASP A 333 28.23 30.28 5.52
N ASN A 334 27.89 29.77 4.33
CA ASN A 334 27.82 30.50 3.04
C ASN A 334 26.36 30.75 2.62
#